data_AF-A0A1J8R944-F1
#
_entry.id   AF-A0A1J8R944-F1
#
_cell.length_a   1.000
_cell.length_b   1.000
_cell.length_c   1.000
_cell.angle_alpha   90.00
_cell.angle_beta   90.00
_cell.angle_gamma   90.00
#
_symmetry.space_group_name_H-M   'P 1'
#
loop_
_entity.id
_entity.type
_entity.pdbx_description
1 polymer ?
#
loop_
_entity_poly.entity_id
_entity_poly.type
_entity_poly.pdbx_seq_one_letter_code
_entity_poly.pdbx_strand_id
1 'polypeptide(L)'
;MSLSDIQGVEGPFKGKSREDASMMDEEMAFNLQAEDLTTFVAALQDHRFTRTLDEALQTDIATLSALSIIHQGEQDDHLAALALQRGEELPSPTHSQQLLQLTKVPEFGSATTSNNDITSLLVEPDSYETDNRSGPSRLPYRGRQLAAPEETLSRLATAFIHWLIPYIVSSQGGLHYML
;
A
#
# COMPACT_ATOMS: atom_id res chain seq x y z
N MET A 1 -9.52 -30.30 -0.90
CA MET A 1 -10.95 -30.20 -0.56
C MET A 1 -11.24 -28.73 -0.35
N SER A 2 -11.97 -28.14 -1.28
CA SER A 2 -12.44 -26.75 -1.23
C SER A 2 -13.81 -26.71 -0.52
N LEU A 3 -14.20 -25.56 0.06
CA LEU A 3 -15.53 -25.40 0.67
C LEU A 3 -16.66 -25.65 -0.35
N SER A 4 -16.40 -25.39 -1.63
CA SER A 4 -17.30 -25.69 -2.75
C SER A 4 -17.62 -27.18 -2.87
N ASP A 5 -16.69 -28.05 -2.48
CA ASP A 5 -16.88 -29.51 -2.55
C ASP A 5 -17.85 -30.00 -1.46
N ILE A 6 -17.96 -29.30 -0.33
CA ILE A 6 -18.85 -29.65 0.79
C ILE A 6 -20.31 -29.27 0.45
N GLN A 7 -20.51 -28.13 -0.23
CA GLN A 7 -21.83 -27.63 -0.60
C GLN A 7 -22.55 -28.54 -1.63
N GLY A 8 -21.80 -29.34 -2.39
CA GLY A 8 -22.34 -30.32 -3.33
C GLY A 8 -22.91 -31.59 -2.68
N VAL A 9 -22.58 -31.88 -1.42
CA VAL A 9 -22.95 -33.14 -0.75
C VAL A 9 -24.32 -33.07 -0.06
N GLU A 10 -24.89 -31.88 0.10
CA GLU A 10 -26.20 -31.69 0.76
C GLU A 10 -27.41 -31.96 -0.16
N GLY A 11 -27.21 -32.03 -1.48
CA GLY A 11 -28.28 -32.21 -2.47
C GLY A 11 -28.94 -33.60 -2.58
N PRO A 12 -28.22 -34.74 -2.49
CA PRO A 12 -28.78 -36.05 -2.82
C PRO A 12 -29.52 -36.77 -1.68
N PHE A 13 -29.48 -36.29 -0.42
CA PHE A 13 -30.10 -37.01 0.71
C PHE A 13 -31.57 -36.66 0.99
N LYS A 14 -32.24 -35.94 0.07
CA LYS A 14 -33.64 -35.51 0.22
C LYS A 14 -34.67 -36.60 -0.09
N GLY A 15 -34.51 -37.79 0.50
CA GLY A 15 -35.42 -38.91 0.33
C GLY A 15 -35.34 -39.93 1.47
N LYS A 16 -36.28 -39.84 2.42
CA LYS A 16 -36.58 -40.81 3.50
C LYS A 16 -35.77 -40.72 4.81
N SER A 17 -35.37 -39.53 5.25
CA SER A 17 -35.04 -39.37 6.68
C SER A 17 -36.35 -39.34 7.48
N ARG A 18 -36.46 -40.23 8.48
CA ARG A 18 -37.57 -40.22 9.44
C ARG A 18 -37.30 -39.09 10.44
N GLU A 19 -38.33 -38.32 10.77
CA GLU A 19 -38.22 -37.15 11.68
C GLU A 19 -37.67 -37.49 13.07
N ASP A 20 -37.66 -38.78 13.47
CA ASP A 20 -37.16 -39.27 14.75
C ASP A 20 -35.71 -39.82 14.71
N ALA A 21 -34.99 -39.69 13.59
CA ALA A 21 -33.60 -40.13 13.52
C ALA A 21 -32.70 -39.11 14.24
N SER A 22 -32.15 -39.51 15.39
CA SER A 22 -31.08 -38.78 16.06
C SER A 22 -29.95 -38.52 15.05
N MET A 23 -29.53 -37.25 14.95
CA MET A 23 -28.42 -36.78 14.12
C MET A 23 -27.25 -37.79 14.22
N MET A 24 -26.88 -38.38 13.08
CA MET A 24 -25.89 -39.46 13.04
C MET A 24 -24.52 -38.87 13.36
N ASP A 25 -23.69 -39.56 14.17
CA ASP A 25 -22.37 -39.06 14.61
C ASP A 25 -21.49 -38.53 13.46
N GLU A 26 -21.68 -39.05 12.25
CA GLU A 26 -21.04 -38.60 11.01
C GLU A 26 -21.41 -37.16 10.63
N GLU A 27 -22.68 -36.77 10.71
CA GLU A 27 -23.13 -35.41 10.42
C GLU A 27 -22.55 -34.41 11.42
N MET A 28 -22.43 -34.81 12.69
CA MET A 28 -21.78 -34.00 13.73
C MET A 28 -20.29 -33.82 13.42
N ALA A 29 -19.60 -34.88 13.00
CA ALA A 29 -18.18 -34.80 12.62
C ALA A 29 -17.95 -33.88 11.41
N PHE A 30 -18.83 -33.95 10.39
CA PHE A 30 -18.74 -33.06 9.22
C PHE A 30 -18.99 -31.60 9.56
N ASN A 31 -19.97 -31.31 10.42
CA ASN A 31 -20.24 -29.94 10.85
C ASN A 31 -19.07 -29.34 11.63
N LEU A 32 -18.46 -30.11 12.52
CA LEU A 32 -17.27 -29.68 13.26
C LEU A 32 -16.09 -29.40 12.30
N GLN A 33 -15.88 -30.28 11.32
CA GLN A 33 -14.84 -30.08 10.31
C GLN A 33 -15.11 -28.85 9.43
N ALA A 34 -16.37 -28.60 9.06
CA ALA A 34 -16.74 -27.42 8.30
C ALA A 34 -16.48 -26.14 9.11
N GLU A 35 -16.83 -26.13 10.39
CA GLU A 35 -16.53 -25.02 11.31
C GLU A 35 -15.03 -24.76 11.39
N ASP A 36 -14.22 -25.80 11.61
CA ASP A 36 -12.75 -25.70 11.64
C ASP A 36 -12.17 -25.13 10.34
N LEU A 37 -12.68 -25.56 9.18
CA LEU A 37 -12.22 -25.04 7.89
C LEU A 37 -12.62 -23.58 7.69
N THR A 38 -13.82 -23.18 8.13
CA THR A 38 -14.26 -21.78 8.01
C THR A 38 -13.42 -20.85 8.89
N THR A 39 -13.10 -21.25 10.12
CA THR A 39 -12.23 -20.48 11.01
C THR A 39 -10.81 -20.36 10.44
N PHE A 40 -10.30 -21.44 9.84
CA PHE A 40 -8.99 -21.43 9.19
C PHE A 40 -8.94 -20.50 7.96
N VAL A 41 -10.00 -20.50 7.13
CA VAL A 41 -10.09 -19.57 5.99
C VAL A 41 -10.14 -18.12 6.46
N ALA A 42 -10.91 -17.82 7.51
CA ALA A 42 -10.96 -16.48 8.09
C ALA A 42 -9.58 -16.03 8.60
N ALA A 43 -8.84 -16.90 9.28
CA ALA A 43 -7.48 -16.63 9.74
C ALA A 43 -6.51 -16.34 8.58
N LEU A 44 -6.61 -17.09 7.47
CA LEU A 44 -5.78 -16.84 6.28
C LEU A 44 -6.11 -15.51 5.60
N GLN A 45 -7.39 -15.11 5.58
CA GLN A 45 -7.81 -13.82 5.05
C GLN A 45 -7.26 -12.66 5.90
N ASP A 46 -7.36 -12.78 7.23
CA ASP A 46 -6.82 -11.78 8.16
C ASP A 46 -5.29 -11.64 8.03
N HIS A 47 -4.58 -12.76 7.91
CA HIS A 47 -3.14 -12.74 7.67
C HIS A 47 -2.78 -12.05 6.34
N ARG A 48 -3.54 -12.31 5.26
CA ARG A 48 -3.33 -11.61 3.98
C ARG A 48 -3.56 -10.12 4.12
N PHE A 49 -4.64 -9.72 4.80
CA PHE A 49 -4.96 -8.33 5.05
C PHE A 49 -3.86 -7.62 5.83
N THR A 50 -3.41 -8.22 6.94
CA THR A 50 -2.32 -7.68 7.77
C THR A 50 -1.03 -7.50 6.95
N ARG A 51 -0.71 -8.44 6.07
CA ARG A 51 0.45 -8.32 5.19
C ARG A 51 0.31 -7.17 4.19
N THR A 52 -0.87 -6.99 3.59
CA THR A 52 -1.08 -5.87 2.66
C THR A 52 -1.00 -4.51 3.36
N LEU A 53 -1.44 -4.44 4.62
CA LEU A 53 -1.29 -3.24 5.45
C LEU A 53 0.19 -2.94 5.72
N ASP A 54 0.97 -3.96 6.08
CA ASP A 54 2.41 -3.82 6.34
C ASP A 54 3.18 -3.36 5.08
N GLU A 55 2.85 -3.93 3.91
CA GLU A 55 3.45 -3.52 2.63
C GLU A 55 3.08 -2.06 2.25
N ALA A 56 1.83 -1.65 2.51
CA ALA A 56 1.40 -0.26 2.30
C ALA A 56 2.14 0.71 3.22
N LEU A 57 2.23 0.39 4.53
CA LEU A 57 2.96 1.20 5.50
C LEU A 57 4.45 1.29 5.13
N GLN A 58 5.08 0.19 4.73
CA GLN A 58 6.48 0.20 4.34
C GLN A 58 6.75 1.12 3.15
N THR A 59 5.80 1.22 2.21
CA THR A 59 5.88 2.14 1.06
C THR A 59 5.79 3.59 1.51
N ASP A 60 4.93 3.88 2.48
CA ASP A 60 4.66 5.24 2.96
C ASP A 60 5.65 5.73 4.03
N ILE A 61 6.44 4.85 4.67
CA ILE A 61 7.42 5.26 5.69
C ILE A 61 8.42 6.30 5.14
N ALA A 62 8.89 6.11 3.91
CA ALA A 62 9.85 7.03 3.30
C ALA A 62 9.24 8.42 3.06
N THR A 63 7.97 8.46 2.61
CA THR A 63 7.27 9.73 2.34
C THR A 63 6.91 10.44 3.64
N LEU A 64 6.42 9.72 4.66
CA LEU A 64 6.13 10.26 5.98
C LEU A 64 7.38 10.78 6.68
N SER A 65 8.51 10.06 6.57
CA SER A 65 9.80 10.51 7.10
C SER A 65 10.26 11.81 6.44
N ALA A 66 10.15 11.90 5.12
CA ALA A 66 10.49 13.12 4.38
C ALA A 66 9.59 14.31 4.80
N LEU A 67 8.27 14.10 4.89
CA LEU A 67 7.33 15.12 5.35
C LEU A 67 7.62 15.57 6.79
N SER A 68 7.99 14.65 7.67
CA SER A 68 8.36 14.98 9.04
C SER A 68 9.60 15.88 9.11
N ILE A 69 10.62 15.61 8.26
CA ILE A 69 11.83 16.43 8.20
C ILE A 69 11.52 17.83 7.67
N ILE A 70 10.69 17.92 6.61
CA ILE A 70 10.25 19.20 6.04
C ILE A 70 9.52 20.02 7.09
N HIS A 71 8.53 19.42 7.76
CA HIS A 71 7.74 20.11 8.77
C HIS A 71 8.59 20.62 9.93
N GLN A 72 9.55 19.82 10.40
CA GLN A 72 10.47 20.27 11.44
C GLN A 72 11.34 21.43 10.96
N GLY A 73 11.86 21.36 9.73
CA GLY A 73 12.64 22.45 9.13
C GLY A 73 11.85 23.75 9.03
N GLU A 74 10.58 23.69 8.62
CA GLU A 74 9.69 24.86 8.56
C GLU A 74 9.48 25.51 9.94
N GLN A 75 9.29 24.69 10.97
CA GLN A 75 9.16 25.19 12.34
C GLN A 75 10.46 25.85 12.81
N ASP A 76 11.60 25.24 12.52
CA ASP A 76 12.92 25.77 12.88
C ASP A 76 13.21 27.09 12.16
N ASP A 77 12.87 27.19 10.87
CA ASP A 77 12.98 28.41 10.06
C ASP A 77 12.08 29.52 10.61
N HIS A 78 10.85 29.18 11.01
CA HIS A 78 9.93 30.13 11.62
C HIS A 78 10.49 30.69 12.95
N LEU A 79 11.07 29.84 13.79
CA LEU A 79 11.72 30.28 15.03
C LEU A 79 12.95 31.16 14.77
N ALA A 80 13.78 30.80 13.78
CA ALA A 80 14.93 31.60 13.38
C ALA A 80 14.51 32.99 12.85
N ALA A 81 13.44 33.05 12.05
CA ALA A 81 12.87 34.30 11.56
C ALA A 81 12.36 35.19 12.71
N LEU A 82 11.71 34.61 13.73
CA LEU A 82 11.28 35.33 14.92
C LEU A 82 12.46 35.88 15.75
N ALA A 83 13.53 35.11 15.90
CA ALA A 83 14.75 35.57 16.58
C ALA A 83 15.38 36.76 15.83
N LEU A 84 15.48 36.66 14.50
CA LEU A 84 15.97 37.73 13.64
C LEU A 84 15.09 38.99 13.74
N GLN A 85 13.76 38.82 13.78
CA GLN A 85 12.82 39.94 13.95
C GLN A 85 13.04 40.69 15.28
N ARG A 86 13.44 39.99 16.33
CA ARG A 86 13.75 40.57 17.66
C ARG A 86 15.14 41.21 17.73
N GLY A 87 15.97 41.04 16.70
CA GLY A 87 17.37 41.45 16.72
C GLY A 87 18.26 40.55 17.58
N GLU A 88 17.80 39.33 17.87
CA GLU A 88 18.61 38.31 18.53
C GLU A 88 19.56 37.65 17.51
N GLU A 89 20.60 36.98 18.01
CA GLU A 89 21.49 36.20 17.15
C GLU A 89 20.73 35.01 16.54
N LEU A 90 20.99 34.73 15.26
CA LEU A 90 20.38 33.59 14.57
C LEU A 90 20.82 32.28 15.23
N PRO A 91 19.89 31.36 15.54
CA PRO A 91 20.25 30.05 16.06
C PRO A 91 21.08 29.28 15.03
N SER A 92 21.97 28.41 15.51
CA SER A 92 22.74 27.52 14.64
C SER A 92 21.80 26.60 13.84
N PRO A 93 22.09 26.31 12.56
CA PRO A 93 21.23 25.46 11.74
C PRO A 93 21.01 24.07 12.35
N THR A 94 19.75 23.67 12.47
CA THR A 94 19.34 22.37 13.01
C THR A 94 19.65 21.23 12.02
N HIS A 95 19.60 19.99 12.49
CA HIS A 95 19.81 18.82 11.64
C HIS A 95 18.77 18.72 10.50
N SER A 96 17.51 19.05 10.77
CA SER A 96 16.42 19.15 9.77
C SER A 96 16.78 20.16 8.68
N GLN A 97 17.19 21.37 9.05
CA GLN A 97 17.61 22.41 8.09
C GLN A 97 18.82 21.97 7.27
N GLN A 98 19.81 21.32 7.90
CA GLN A 98 20.98 20.78 7.20
C GLN A 98 20.60 19.68 6.20
N LEU A 99 19.72 18.75 6.60
CA LEU A 99 19.21 17.72 5.69
C LEU A 99 18.47 18.34 4.51
N LEU A 100 17.61 19.34 4.74
CA LEU A 100 16.90 20.03 3.66
C LEU A 100 17.83 20.80 2.72
N GLN A 101 18.96 21.31 3.22
CA GLN A 101 19.99 21.95 2.36
C GLN A 101 20.74 20.93 1.51
N LEU A 102 21.04 19.75 2.04
CA LEU A 102 21.71 18.66 1.33
C LEU A 102 20.80 17.98 0.32
N THR A 103 19.52 17.86 0.67
CA THR A 103 18.49 17.33 -0.20
C THR A 103 18.16 18.43 -1.21
N LYS A 104 18.82 18.45 -2.38
CA LYS A 104 18.38 19.28 -3.51
C LYS A 104 16.92 18.93 -3.79
N VAL A 105 16.00 19.73 -3.27
CA VAL A 105 14.56 19.51 -3.40
C VAL A 105 14.26 19.47 -4.90
N PRO A 106 13.81 18.34 -5.45
CA PRO A 106 13.24 18.33 -6.79
C PRO A 106 12.02 19.25 -6.71
N GLU A 107 12.05 20.33 -7.48
CA GLU A 107 11.09 21.42 -7.45
C GLU A 107 9.64 20.87 -7.49
N PHE A 108 8.95 21.01 -6.36
CA PHE A 108 7.62 20.46 -6.11
C PHE A 108 6.58 21.31 -6.86
N GLY A 109 6.28 20.95 -8.11
CA GLY A 109 5.33 21.71 -8.92
C GLY A 109 4.63 20.86 -9.99
N SER A 110 3.34 20.59 -9.76
CA SER A 110 2.34 20.07 -10.71
C SER A 110 2.30 18.57 -10.98
N ALA A 111 1.54 17.85 -10.16
CA ALA A 111 0.75 16.72 -10.63
C ALA A 111 -0.66 16.84 -10.04
N THR A 112 -1.58 17.41 -10.82
CA THR A 112 -3.01 17.08 -10.74
C THR A 112 -3.12 15.58 -11.02
N THR A 113 -3.32 14.78 -9.97
CA THR A 113 -3.69 13.38 -10.09
C THR A 113 -5.08 13.31 -10.70
N SER A 114 -5.13 13.06 -12.00
CA SER A 114 -6.35 12.66 -12.71
C SER A 114 -6.82 11.33 -12.14
N ASN A 115 -7.84 11.38 -11.27
CA ASN A 115 -8.49 10.23 -10.64
C ASN A 115 -9.36 9.42 -11.60
N ASN A 116 -8.81 9.00 -12.74
CA ASN A 116 -9.49 8.12 -13.68
C ASN A 116 -8.67 6.85 -13.84
N ASP A 117 -8.70 5.98 -12.83
CA ASP A 117 -8.58 4.51 -12.98
C ASP A 117 -8.61 3.81 -11.61
N ILE A 118 -9.67 4.07 -10.82
CA ILE A 118 -10.05 3.23 -9.66
C ILE A 118 -11.33 2.49 -10.02
N THR A 119 -11.37 1.88 -11.20
CA THR A 119 -12.45 0.95 -11.59
C THR A 119 -11.87 -0.19 -12.43
N SER A 120 -10.84 -0.86 -11.91
CA SER A 120 -10.41 -2.15 -12.48
C SER A 120 -9.81 -3.11 -11.43
N LEU A 121 -10.28 -3.01 -10.18
CA LEU A 121 -10.09 -4.06 -9.15
C LEU A 121 -11.41 -4.76 -8.84
N LEU A 122 -12.25 -4.96 -9.87
CA LEU A 122 -13.12 -6.12 -9.88
C LEU A 122 -12.23 -7.28 -10.36
N VAL A 123 -11.59 -7.94 -9.40
CA VAL A 123 -10.99 -9.26 -9.63
C VAL A 123 -12.15 -10.15 -10.05
N GLU A 124 -12.28 -10.41 -11.35
CA GLU A 124 -13.05 -11.55 -11.81
C GLU A 124 -12.44 -12.80 -11.16
N PRO A 125 -13.27 -13.68 -10.58
CA PRO A 125 -12.77 -14.94 -10.07
C PRO A 125 -12.29 -15.77 -11.27
N ASP A 126 -10.98 -15.81 -11.48
CA ASP A 126 -10.35 -16.76 -12.40
C ASP A 126 -10.87 -18.17 -12.09
N SER A 127 -11.64 -18.69 -13.02
CA SER A 127 -12.10 -20.07 -13.04
C SER A 127 -10.88 -20.98 -13.13
N TYR A 128 -10.53 -21.61 -12.03
CA TYR A 128 -9.50 -22.63 -12.00
C TYR A 128 -10.00 -23.85 -12.77
N GLU A 129 -9.51 -24.04 -14.00
CA GLU A 129 -9.55 -25.35 -14.65
C GLU A 129 -8.67 -26.31 -13.83
N THR A 130 -9.32 -27.27 -13.17
CA THR A 130 -8.66 -28.37 -12.47
C THR A 130 -8.06 -29.33 -13.49
N ASP A 131 -6.78 -29.15 -13.85
CA ASP A 131 -6.02 -30.21 -14.51
C ASP A 131 -5.46 -31.18 -13.45
N ASN A 132 -6.27 -32.19 -13.16
CA ASN A 132 -5.94 -33.30 -12.28
C ASN A 132 -4.98 -34.25 -13.00
N ARG A 133 -3.66 -34.09 -12.79
CA ARG A 133 -2.72 -35.20 -13.01
C ARG A 133 -1.49 -35.14 -12.09
N SER A 134 -1.46 -36.12 -11.19
CA SER A 134 -0.26 -36.84 -10.72
C SER A 134 0.61 -36.24 -9.61
N GLY A 135 0.47 -36.84 -8.42
CA GLY A 135 1.61 -37.41 -7.69
C GLY A 135 2.13 -36.64 -6.47
N PRO A 136 2.34 -37.29 -5.31
CA PRO A 136 2.91 -36.67 -4.12
C PRO A 136 4.44 -36.57 -4.23
N SER A 137 4.94 -35.44 -4.69
CA SER A 137 6.37 -35.12 -4.63
C SER A 137 6.71 -34.43 -3.32
N ARG A 138 7.24 -35.22 -2.38
CA ARG A 138 8.07 -34.72 -1.27
C ARG A 138 9.20 -33.89 -1.85
N LEU A 139 9.36 -32.64 -1.42
CA LEU A 139 10.61 -31.91 -1.60
C LEU A 139 11.07 -31.26 -0.29
N PRO A 140 12.41 -31.21 -0.09
CA PRO A 140 13.03 -30.82 1.15
C PRO A 140 13.12 -29.29 1.28
N TYR A 141 13.05 -28.82 2.53
CA TYR A 141 13.42 -27.47 2.92
C TYR A 141 14.85 -27.16 2.43
N ARG A 142 14.97 -26.18 1.53
CA ARG A 142 16.25 -25.59 1.10
C ARG A 142 16.22 -24.11 1.47
N GLY A 143 17.18 -23.71 2.31
CA GLY A 143 17.28 -22.37 2.89
C GLY A 143 17.30 -21.25 1.85
N ARG A 144 16.57 -20.18 2.17
CA ARG A 144 16.49 -18.95 1.40
C ARG A 144 17.66 -18.05 1.80
N GLN A 145 18.63 -17.88 0.90
CA GLN A 145 19.66 -16.85 0.98
C GLN A 145 19.05 -15.51 0.57
N LEU A 146 19.30 -14.49 1.40
CA LEU A 146 18.98 -13.09 1.15
C LEU A 146 19.85 -12.57 0.00
N ALA A 147 19.22 -12.06 -1.05
CA ALA A 147 19.85 -11.20 -2.04
C ALA A 147 19.15 -9.84 -2.01
N ALA A 148 19.94 -8.78 -1.88
CA ALA A 148 19.51 -7.38 -1.85
C ALA A 148 19.03 -6.90 -3.23
N PRO A 149 18.05 -5.97 -3.31
CA PRO A 149 17.72 -5.29 -4.54
C PRO A 149 18.42 -3.92 -4.60
N GLU A 150 19.40 -3.81 -5.49
CA GLU A 150 19.90 -2.54 -6.03
C GLU A 150 19.17 -2.25 -7.35
N GLU A 151 18.91 -0.96 -7.58
CA GLU A 151 18.63 -0.30 -8.88
C GLU A 151 17.32 -0.59 -9.63
N THR A 152 16.31 0.28 -9.43
CA THR A 152 15.32 0.63 -10.48
C THR A 152 14.89 2.09 -10.42
N LEU A 153 15.76 3.02 -10.84
CA LEU A 153 15.42 4.45 -11.00
C LEU A 153 15.88 4.99 -12.36
N SER A 154 15.27 4.55 -13.48
CA SER A 154 15.68 5.04 -14.81
C SER A 154 14.61 5.13 -15.88
N ARG A 155 13.30 5.17 -15.55
CA ARG A 155 12.26 5.10 -16.60
C ARG A 155 11.13 6.13 -16.59
N LEU A 156 11.18 7.18 -15.77
CA LEU A 156 10.12 8.21 -15.73
C LEU A 156 10.56 9.64 -16.13
N ALA A 157 11.65 9.79 -16.88
CA ALA A 157 12.33 11.08 -17.03
C ALA A 157 12.01 11.92 -18.31
N THR A 158 11.06 11.56 -19.17
CA THR A 158 11.09 12.11 -20.56
C THR A 158 9.89 12.96 -21.03
N ALA A 159 8.85 13.21 -20.23
CA ALA A 159 7.59 13.74 -20.79
C ALA A 159 7.19 15.20 -20.47
N PHE A 160 7.93 15.97 -19.66
CA PHE A 160 7.37 17.20 -19.04
C PHE A 160 7.91 18.55 -19.53
N ILE A 161 8.60 18.60 -20.69
CA ILE A 161 9.35 19.79 -21.17
C ILE A 161 8.45 20.92 -21.75
N HIS A 162 7.16 20.69 -22.01
CA HIS A 162 6.43 21.56 -22.94
C HIS A 162 5.49 22.64 -22.36
N TRP A 163 5.46 22.89 -21.03
CA TRP A 163 4.38 23.70 -20.42
C TRP A 163 4.74 24.85 -19.46
N LEU A 164 6.00 25.29 -19.25
CA LEU A 164 6.31 26.38 -18.30
C LEU A 164 6.87 27.68 -18.90
N ILE A 165 6.39 28.10 -20.08
CA ILE A 165 6.80 29.37 -20.71
C ILE A 165 5.91 30.60 -20.37
N PRO A 166 4.61 30.53 -19.99
CA PRO A 166 3.82 31.76 -19.90
C PRO A 166 3.79 32.49 -18.54
N TYR A 167 4.28 31.92 -17.42
CA TYR A 167 4.04 32.54 -16.08
C TYR A 167 5.10 33.54 -15.60
N ILE A 168 6.28 33.60 -16.22
CA ILE A 168 7.37 34.51 -15.81
C ILE A 168 7.17 35.95 -16.34
N VAL A 169 6.31 36.15 -17.35
CA VAL A 169 6.19 37.47 -18.01
C VAL A 169 5.23 38.44 -17.29
N SER A 170 4.39 37.98 -16.34
CA SER A 170 3.32 38.84 -15.78
C SER A 170 3.70 39.68 -14.54
N SER A 171 4.90 39.51 -13.95
CA SER A 171 5.23 40.10 -12.64
C SER A 171 6.24 41.28 -12.65
N GLN A 172 6.65 41.80 -13.81
CA GLN A 172 7.64 42.89 -13.89
C GLN A 172 7.12 44.28 -14.31
N GLY A 173 5.82 44.48 -14.51
CA GLY A 173 5.28 45.78 -14.92
C GLY A 173 4.68 46.60 -13.78
N GLY A 174 5.47 47.29 -12.96
CA GLY A 174 4.88 48.04 -11.85
C GLY A 174 5.74 48.98 -11.01
N LEU A 175 6.74 49.66 -11.58
CA LEU A 175 7.38 50.81 -10.90
C LEU A 175 7.61 51.94 -11.91
N HIS A 176 6.62 52.82 -12.05
CA HIS A 176 6.79 54.07 -12.77
C HIS A 176 6.04 55.23 -12.07
N TYR A 177 6.85 56.25 -11.74
CA TYR A 177 6.52 57.63 -11.41
C TYR A 177 5.76 57.95 -10.10
N MET A 178 6.47 58.55 -9.16
CA MET A 178 6.03 59.82 -8.57
C MET A 178 7.23 60.74 -8.37
N LEU A 179 7.17 61.90 -9.04
CA LEU A 179 7.97 63.10 -8.84
C LEU A 179 7.52 63.82 -7.56
#